data_AF-U5CPU1-F1
#
_entry.id   AF-U5CPU1-F1
#
_cell.length_a   1.000
_cell.length_b   1.000
_cell.length_c   1.000
_cell.angle_alpha   90.00
_cell.angle_beta   90.00
_cell.angle_gamma   90.00
#
_symmetry.space_group_name_H-M   'P 1'
#
loop_
_entity.id
_entity.type
_entity.pdbx_description
1 polymer ?
#
loop_
_entity_poly.entity_id
_entity_poly.type
_entity_poly.pdbx_seq_one_letter_code
_entity_poly.pdbx_strand_id
1 'polypeptide(L)' 'MYENRQYISELARIIGISRPLLYIHLRKLEEAGLVKASMEISSDGKATKYYELTHFDMRLTPQMLHEISKEINLEDEKSQ' A
#
# COMPACT_ATOMS: atom_id res chain seq x y z
N MET A 1 17.44 -2.00 -5.29
CA MET A 1 17.00 -1.64 -3.93
C MET A 1 16.07 -0.46 -4.07
N TYR A 2 14.80 -0.54 -3.64
CA TYR A 2 13.91 0.63 -3.64
C TYR A 2 14.28 1.50 -2.42
N GLU A 3 15.33 2.31 -2.55
CA GLU A 3 15.88 3.12 -1.45
C GLU A 3 15.06 4.40 -1.14
N ASN A 4 13.97 4.65 -1.86
CA ASN A 4 13.22 5.89 -1.69
C ASN A 4 12.03 5.70 -0.76
N ARG A 5 12.17 6.22 0.47
CA ARG A 5 11.04 6.56 1.34
C ARG A 5 10.02 7.36 0.54
N GLN A 6 8.76 6.94 0.56
CA GLN A 6 7.70 7.61 -0.18
C GLN A 6 6.86 8.44 0.78
N TYR A 7 6.85 9.75 0.57
CA TYR A 7 5.94 10.65 1.27
C TYR A 7 4.54 10.55 0.66
N ILE A 8 3.51 10.62 1.50
CA ILE A 8 2.12 10.36 1.14
C ILE A 8 1.62 11.34 0.06
N SER A 9 2.02 12.61 0.14
CA SER A 9 1.64 13.64 -0.81
C SER A 9 2.21 13.42 -2.21
N GLU A 10 3.46 12.94 -2.29
CA GLU A 10 4.13 12.61 -3.54
C GLU A 10 3.57 11.33 -4.14
N LEU A 11 3.41 10.30 -3.31
CA LEU A 11 2.88 9.00 -3.73
C LEU A 11 1.46 9.12 -4.29
N ALA A 12 0.61 9.93 -3.66
CA ALA A 12 -0.75 10.20 -4.17
C ALA A 12 -0.72 10.84 -5.56
N ARG A 13 0.24 11.74 -5.81
CA ARG A 13 0.41 12.41 -7.11
C ARG A 13 0.91 11.45 -8.18
N ILE A 14 1.84 10.55 -7.84
CA ILE A 14 2.39 9.55 -8.76
C ILE A 14 1.33 8.52 -9.15
N ILE A 15 0.56 8.02 -8.17
CA ILE A 15 -0.47 6.99 -8.39
C ILE A 15 -1.74 7.60 -9.02
N GLY A 16 -1.93 8.92 -8.91
CA GLY A 16 -3.09 9.61 -9.47
C GLY A 16 -4.38 9.42 -8.67
N ILE A 17 -4.26 9.21 -7.35
CA ILE A 17 -5.41 9.01 -6.45
C ILE A 17 -5.45 10.05 -5.34
N SER A 18 -6.62 10.19 -4.71
CA SER A 18 -6.77 11.09 -3.56
C SER A 18 -5.94 10.61 -2.37
N ARG A 19 -5.46 11.55 -1.54
CA ARG A 19 -4.72 11.21 -0.31
C ARG A 19 -5.55 10.32 0.64
N PRO A 20 -6.86 10.57 0.86
CA PRO A 20 -7.68 9.68 1.70
C PRO A 20 -7.73 8.24 1.14
N LEU A 21 -7.88 8.07 -0.17
CA LEU A 21 -7.89 6.75 -0.79
C LEU A 21 -6.55 6.04 -0.64
N LEU A 22 -5.45 6.77 -0.87
CA LEU A 22 -4.10 6.24 -0.65
C LEU A 22 -3.90 5.77 0.80
N TYR A 23 -4.39 6.51 1.80
CA TYR A 23 -4.32 6.10 3.20
C TYR A 23 -5.00 4.75 3.45
N ILE A 24 -6.18 4.53 2.86
CA ILE A 24 -6.91 3.26 2.99
C ILE A 24 -6.06 2.11 2.42
N HIS A 25 -5.48 2.30 1.23
CA HIS A 25 -4.64 1.28 0.61
C HIS A 25 -3.36 1.02 1.39
N LEU A 26 -2.63 2.06 1.80
CA LEU A 26 -1.40 1.90 2.58
C LEU A 26 -1.66 1.22 3.92
N ARG A 27 -2.80 1.49 4.56
CA ARG A 27 -3.20 0.78 5.78
C ARG A 27 -3.42 -0.71 5.53
N LYS A 28 -4.13 -1.10 4.46
CA LYS A 28 -4.32 -2.51 4.11
C LYS A 28 -2.99 -3.21 3.80
N LEU A 29 -2.09 -2.52 3.10
CA LEU A 29 -0.76 -3.04 2.81
C LEU A 29 0.11 -3.18 4.07
N GLU A 30 -0.02 -2.24 5.02
CA GLU A 30 0.65 -2.28 6.32
C GLU A 30 0.12 -3.44 7.18
N GLU A 31 -1.20 -3.63 7.22
CA GLU A 31 -1.85 -4.77 7.89
C GLU A 31 -1.43 -6.12 7.26
N ALA A 32 -1.21 -6.15 5.95
CA ALA A 32 -0.67 -7.31 5.23
C ALA A 32 0.86 -7.49 5.38
N GLY A 33 1.54 -6.58 6.07
CA GLY A 33 2.99 -6.64 6.28
C GLY A 33 3.84 -6.37 5.04
N LEU A 34 3.27 -5.78 3.97
CA LEU A 34 3.95 -5.46 2.72
C LEU A 34 4.65 -4.10 2.74
N VAL A 35 4.18 -3.21 3.61
CA VAL A 35 4.80 -1.90 3.88
C VAL A 35 4.86 -1.66 5.38
N LYS A 36 5.76 -0.76 5.79
CA LYS A 36 5.85 -0.29 7.16
C LYS A 36 5.72 1.23 7.18
N ALA A 37 4.96 1.77 8.12
CA ALA A 37 4.98 3.18 8.38
C ALA A 37 6.03 3.57 9.43
N SER A 38 6.58 4.77 9.29
CA SER A 38 7.44 5.39 10.30
C SER A 38 7.18 6.90 10.34
N MET A 39 7.49 7.51 11.49
CA MET A 39 7.42 8.96 11.67
C MET A 39 8.81 9.55 11.72
N GLU A 40 8.99 10.66 11.01
CA GLU A 40 10.21 11.46 11.06
C GLU A 40 9.86 12.87 11.51
N ILE A 41 10.71 13.47 12.33
CA ILE A 41 10.61 14.89 12.67
C ILE A 41 11.53 15.63 11.71
N SER A 42 10.96 16.46 10.84
CA SER A 42 11.74 17.32 9.95
C SER A 42 12.45 18.43 10.72
N SER A 43 13.44 19.07 10.09
CA SER A 43 14.21 20.17 10.68
C SER A 43 13.37 21.39 11.07
N ASP A 44 12.16 21.53 10.50
CA ASP A 44 11.16 22.54 10.87
C ASP A 44 10.24 22.11 12.04
N GLY A 45 10.50 20.94 12.65
CA GLY A 45 9.76 20.40 13.78
C GLY A 45 8.48 19.66 13.42
N LYS A 46 8.16 19.46 12.13
CA LYS A 46 6.95 18.75 11.73
C LYS A 46 7.15 17.24 11.78
N ALA A 47 6.23 16.54 12.45
CA ALA A 47 6.14 15.10 12.36
C ALA A 47 5.50 14.70 11.02
N THR A 48 6.27 14.02 10.16
CA THR A 48 5.81 13.54 8.87
C THR A 48 5.83 12.01 8.85
N LYS A 49 4.68 11.40 8.55
CA LYS A 49 4.56 9.96 8.35
C LYS A 49 5.04 9.61 6.93
N TYR A 50 5.94 8.65 6.82
CA TYR A 50 6.39 8.08 5.55
C TYR A 50 6.19 6.56 5.57
N TYR A 51 6.19 5.95 4.38
CA TYR A 51 6.05 4.52 4.21
C TYR A 51 7.27 3.95 3.46
N GLU A 52 7.66 2.74 3.84
CA GLU A 52 8.73 1.95 3.23
C GLU A 52 8.24 0.54 2.89
N LEU A 53 8.79 -0.07 1.84
CA LEU A 53 8.52 -1.46 1.52
C LEU A 53 9.21 -2.37 2.54
N THR A 54 8.51 -3.39 3.00
CA THR A 54 9.13 -4.48 3.75
C THR A 54 9.79 -5.46 2.79
N HIS A 55 10.67 -6.32 3.32
CA HIS A 55 11.18 -7.43 2.53
C HIS A 55 10.10 -8.51 2.43
N PHE A 56 9.59 -8.75 1.22
CA PHE A 56 8.67 -9.84 0.93
C PHE A 56 9.02 -10.49 -0.41
N ASP A 57 8.72 -11.79 -0.51
CA ASP A 57 8.76 -12.56 -1.75
C ASP A 57 7.36 -13.13 -1.97
N MET A 58 6.74 -12.77 -3.10
CA MET A 58 5.43 -13.28 -3.47
C MET A 58 5.53 -13.95 -4.83
N ARG A 59 5.34 -15.26 -4.85
CA ARG A 59 5.37 -16.05 -6.10
C ARG A 59 3.97 -16.27 -6.61
N LEU A 60 3.64 -15.57 -7.70
CA LEU A 60 2.38 -15.79 -8.38
C LEU A 60 2.41 -17.13 -9.12
N THR A 61 1.58 -18.07 -8.69
CA THR A 61 1.43 -19.38 -9.33
C THR A 61 -0.05 -19.67 -9.62
N PRO A 62 -0.37 -20.53 -10.61
CA PRO A 62 -1.75 -20.95 -10.83
C PRO A 62 -2.41 -21.54 -9.58
N GLN A 63 -1.64 -22.27 -8.76
CA GLN A 63 -2.12 -22.85 -7.50
C GLN A 63 -2.45 -21.76 -6.48
N MET A 64 -1.59 -20.76 -6.32
CA MET A 64 -1.85 -19.62 -5.44
C MET A 64 -3.11 -18.87 -5.87
N LEU A 65 -3.26 -18.60 -7.17
CA LEU A 65 -4.46 -17.97 -7.72
C LEU A 65 -5.71 -18.81 -7.49
N HIS A 66 -5.61 -20.14 -7.66
CA HIS A 66 -6.73 -21.05 -7.42
C HIS A 66 -7.18 -21.03 -5.95
N GLU A 67 -6.25 -21.08 -5.00
CA GLU A 67 -6.60 -20.99 -3.58
C GLU A 67 -7.22 -19.64 -3.21
N ILE A 68 -6.64 -18.53 -3.66
CA ILE A 68 -7.17 -17.19 -3.40
C ILE A 68 -8.57 -17.03 -4.03
N SER A 69 -8.82 -17.60 -5.21
CA SER A 69 -10.13 -17.50 -5.87
C SER A 69 -11.29 -18.11 -5.06
N LYS A 70 -11.01 -19.01 -4.11
CA LYS A 70 -12.02 -19.58 -3.21
C LYS A 70 -12.50 -18.58 -2.16
N GLU A 71 -11.69 -17.58 -1.83
CA GLU A 71 -11.96 -16.61 -0.77
C GLU A 71 -12.31 -15.21 -1.29
N ILE A 72 -11.98 -14.89 -2.54
CA ILE A 72 -12.38 -13.62 -3.14
C ILE A 72 -13.88 -13.65 -3.46
N ASN A 73 -14.67 -12.96 -2.65
CA ASN A 73 -16.00 -12.49 -3.06
C ASN A 73 -15.79 -11.26 -3.96
N LEU A 74 -15.78 -11.48 -5.27
CA LEU A 74 -15.97 -10.39 -6.22
C LEU A 74 -17.44 -9.99 -6.11
N GLU A 75 -17.74 -8.93 -5.36
CA GLU A 75 -19.00 -8.23 -5.62
C GLU A 75 -18.91 -7.75 -7.06
N ASP A 76 -19.72 -8.37 -7.93
CA ASP A 76 -19.90 -7.90 -9.30
C ASP A 76 -20.28 -6.42 -9.21
N GLU A 77 -19.38 -5.51 -9.58
CA GLU A 77 -19.76 -4.17 -10.03
C GLU A 77 -20.52 -4.32 -11.37
N LYS A 78 -21.69 -4.95 -11.33
CA LYS A 78 -22.68 -4.87 -12.39
C LYS A 78 -23.64 -3.74 -12.07
N SER A 79 -23.48 -2.71 -12.88
CA SER A 79 -24.52 -1.80 -13.37
C SER A 79 -25.11 -0.82 -12.37
N GLN A 80 -24.66 0.44 -12.48
CA GLN A 80 -25.58 1.55 -12.81
C GLN A 80 -24.97 2.40 -13.92
#